data_AF-A0A504YFQ0-F1
#
_entry.id   AF-A0A504YFQ0-F1
#
_cell.length_a   1.000
_cell.length_b   1.000
_cell.length_c   1.000
_cell.angle_alpha   90.00
_cell.angle_beta   90.00
_cell.angle_gamma   90.00
#
_symmetry.space_group_name_H-M   'P 1'
#
loop_
_entity.id
_entity.type
_entity.pdbx_description
1 polymer ?
#
loop_
_entity_poly.entity_id
_entity_poly.type
_entity_poly.pdbx_seq_one_letter_code
_entity_poly.pdbx_strand_id
1 'polypeptide(L)'
;METNDGRCSPTLGVVVSEKRPTAQVGLELLPMVVSKAKLLPTLVSYVHRRIATILDDITDDAQQFVKAAYLLHERGAYKAFVFATHGLLSAESPQRLEES
;
A
#
# COMPACT_ATOMS: atom_id res chain seq x y z
N MET A 1 -29.03 -2.10 -1.85
CA MET A 1 -28.07 -1.97 -0.74
C MET A 1 -26.85 -2.80 -1.13
N GLU A 2 -25.84 -2.14 -1.67
CA GLU A 2 -24.63 -2.80 -2.16
C GLU A 2 -23.69 -3.03 -0.98
N THR A 3 -23.41 -4.29 -0.67
CA THR A 3 -22.40 -4.69 0.31
C THR A 3 -21.03 -4.52 -0.34
N ASN A 4 -20.47 -3.33 -0.22
CA ASN A 4 -19.08 -3.05 -0.56
C ASN A 4 -18.16 -3.71 0.48
N ASP A 5 -17.76 -4.96 0.23
CA ASP A 5 -16.97 -5.79 1.14
C ASP A 5 -15.45 -5.58 1.02
N GLY A 6 -15.01 -4.54 0.28
CA GLY A 6 -13.61 -4.13 0.21
C GLY A 6 -12.68 -5.10 -0.51
N ARG A 7 -13.22 -6.09 -1.24
CA ARG A 7 -12.41 -7.06 -2.01
C ARG A 7 -11.96 -6.46 -3.34
N CYS A 8 -10.90 -5.65 -3.33
CA CYS A 8 -10.18 -5.19 -4.53
C CYS A 8 -9.05 -6.16 -4.94
N SER A 9 -9.35 -7.46 -5.03
CA SER A 9 -8.44 -8.42 -5.67
C SER A 9 -8.87 -8.58 -7.14
N PRO A 10 -7.95 -8.50 -8.12
CA PRO A 10 -8.33 -8.68 -9.52
C PRO A 10 -8.91 -10.08 -9.72
N THR A 11 -10.17 -10.16 -10.17
CA THR A 11 -10.80 -11.43 -10.56
C THR A 11 -10.17 -11.94 -11.85
N LEU A 12 -9.91 -13.24 -11.92
CA LEU A 12 -9.34 -13.92 -13.08
C LEU A 12 -10.35 -13.88 -14.25
N GLY A 13 -10.34 -12.80 -15.02
CA GLY A 13 -11.16 -12.65 -16.23
C GLY A 13 -10.62 -13.53 -17.35
N VAL A 14 -11.44 -14.44 -17.85
CA VAL A 14 -11.15 -15.31 -19.01
C VAL A 14 -10.85 -14.44 -20.23
N VAL A 15 -9.59 -14.36 -20.64
CA VAL A 15 -9.19 -13.74 -21.91
C VAL A 15 -9.21 -14.83 -22.99
N VAL A 16 -10.21 -14.77 -23.87
CA VAL A 16 -10.28 -15.57 -25.09
C VAL A 16 -9.18 -15.09 -26.04
N SER A 17 -8.19 -15.94 -26.28
CA SER A 17 -7.07 -15.66 -27.20
C SER A 17 -7.38 -16.14 -28.61
N GLU A 18 -7.52 -15.21 -29.56
CA GLU A 18 -7.49 -15.54 -30.99
C GLU A 18 -6.07 -15.93 -31.43
N LYS A 19 -5.99 -16.93 -32.31
CA LYS A 19 -4.77 -17.64 -32.74
C LYS A 19 -3.84 -16.77 -33.61
N ARG A 20 -2.53 -16.78 -33.32
CA ARG A 20 -1.46 -16.72 -34.33
C ARG A 20 -0.29 -17.66 -33.99
N PRO A 21 0.24 -18.44 -34.96
CA PRO A 21 1.31 -19.40 -34.72
C PRO A 21 2.68 -18.85 -35.12
N THR A 22 3.71 -18.97 -34.28
CA THR A 22 5.02 -19.61 -34.56
C THR A 22 6.09 -19.23 -33.52
N ALA A 23 6.66 -20.29 -32.94
CA ALA A 23 8.03 -20.40 -32.44
C ALA A 23 8.54 -19.43 -31.35
N GLN A 24 8.20 -19.73 -30.08
CA GLN A 24 9.15 -19.84 -28.94
C GLN A 24 8.55 -20.81 -27.91
N VAL A 25 9.01 -22.06 -27.86
CA VAL A 25 8.48 -23.07 -26.91
C VAL A 25 9.25 -22.94 -25.60
N GLY A 26 8.68 -22.25 -24.60
CA GLY A 26 9.19 -22.30 -23.23
C GLY A 26 8.83 -21.12 -22.34
N LEU A 27 8.74 -19.91 -22.89
CA LEU A 27 8.49 -18.69 -22.10
C LEU A 27 7.05 -18.18 -22.20
N GLU A 28 6.33 -18.55 -23.27
CA GLU A 28 4.98 -18.07 -23.59
C GLU A 28 3.88 -18.58 -22.65
N LEU A 29 4.20 -19.57 -21.80
CA LEU A 29 3.28 -20.12 -20.79
C LEU A 29 3.49 -19.50 -19.41
N LEU A 30 4.51 -18.66 -19.24
CA LEU A 30 4.72 -17.93 -18.00
C LEU A 30 3.78 -16.73 -17.97
N PRO A 31 2.99 -16.53 -16.92
CA PRO A 31 2.21 -15.31 -16.75
C PRO A 31 3.13 -14.10 -16.91
N MET A 32 2.75 -13.14 -17.76
CA MET A 32 3.49 -11.88 -17.88
C MET A 32 3.63 -11.26 -16.49
N VAL A 33 4.87 -11.03 -16.07
CA VAL A 33 5.19 -10.31 -14.83
C VAL A 33 4.84 -8.85 -15.02
N VAL A 34 3.61 -8.48 -14.66
CA VAL A 34 3.17 -7.10 -14.54
C VAL A 34 3.67 -6.55 -13.21
N SER A 35 4.36 -5.41 -13.24
CA SER A 35 4.78 -4.73 -12.01
C SER A 35 3.54 -4.34 -11.20
N LYS A 36 3.49 -4.74 -9.93
CA LYS A 36 2.39 -4.38 -9.04
C LYS A 36 2.47 -2.89 -8.74
N ALA A 37 1.63 -2.09 -9.39
CA ALA A 37 1.51 -0.67 -9.08
C ALA A 37 1.00 -0.52 -7.63
N LYS A 38 1.77 0.16 -6.78
CA LYS A 38 1.34 0.47 -5.41
C LYS A 38 0.28 1.57 -5.50
N LEU A 39 -0.97 1.19 -5.28
CA LEU A 39 -2.09 2.14 -5.26
C LEU A 39 -1.89 3.20 -4.17
N LEU A 40 -2.48 4.38 -4.37
CA LEU A 40 -2.49 5.42 -3.34
C LEU A 40 -3.21 4.89 -2.08
N PRO A 41 -2.69 5.19 -0.88
CA PRO A 41 -3.32 4.75 0.36
C PRO A 41 -4.71 5.38 0.49
N THR A 42 -5.70 4.56 0.80
CA THR A 42 -7.07 5.00 1.13
C THR A 42 -7.37 4.65 2.58
N LEU A 43 -8.12 5.52 3.26
CA LEU A 43 -8.55 5.23 4.63
C LEU A 43 -9.73 4.26 4.60
N VAL A 44 -9.55 3.12 5.25
CA VAL A 44 -10.62 2.16 5.54
C VAL A 44 -10.96 2.32 7.03
N SER A 45 -12.15 2.85 7.34
CA SER A 45 -12.71 3.18 8.67
C SER A 45 -12.74 4.67 9.05
N TYR A 46 -13.39 4.98 10.19
CA TYR A 46 -13.59 6.33 10.71
C TYR A 46 -12.60 6.62 11.85
N VAL A 47 -11.77 7.65 11.68
CA VAL A 47 -10.69 8.01 12.61
C VAL A 47 -10.88 9.37 13.29
N HIS A 48 -12.00 10.06 13.03
CA HIS A 48 -12.24 11.39 13.56
C HIS A 48 -12.25 11.42 15.10
N ARG A 49 -11.50 12.35 15.69
CA ARG A 49 -11.28 12.50 17.14
C ARG A 49 -10.72 11.25 17.83
N ARG A 50 -10.07 10.36 17.08
CA ARG A 50 -9.37 9.19 17.63
C ARG A 50 -7.87 9.39 17.55
N ILE A 51 -7.15 8.64 18.39
CA ILE A 51 -5.73 8.44 18.23
C ILE A 51 -5.56 7.29 17.22
N ALA A 52 -4.80 7.55 16.15
CA ALA A 52 -4.44 6.54 15.17
C ALA A 52 -3.06 5.95 15.53
N THR A 53 -2.93 4.64 15.41
CA THR A 53 -1.68 3.94 15.72
C THR A 53 -1.33 3.01 14.56
N ILE A 54 -0.14 3.19 14.02
CA ILE A 54 0.45 2.33 13.00
C ILE A 54 1.43 1.41 13.73
N LEU A 55 1.29 0.11 13.52
CA LEU A 55 2.18 -0.90 14.05
C LEU A 55 2.90 -1.56 12.88
N ASP A 56 4.23 -1.57 12.92
CA ASP A 56 5.06 -2.20 11.89
C ASP A 56 6.18 -3.04 12.52
N ASP A 57 6.72 -4.00 11.77
CA ASP A 57 7.86 -4.78 12.23
C ASP A 57 9.16 -3.98 12.08
N ILE A 58 9.34 -3.31 10.94
CA ILE A 58 10.54 -2.54 10.60
C ILE A 58 10.15 -1.16 10.09
N THR A 59 10.84 -0.12 10.57
CA THR A 59 10.75 1.24 10.03
C THR A 59 12.12 1.69 9.54
N ASP A 60 12.25 1.85 8.23
CA ASP A 60 13.48 2.31 7.57
C ASP A 60 13.26 3.69 6.93
N ASP A 61 12.60 3.78 5.78
CA ASP A 61 12.20 5.06 5.18
C ASP A 61 10.94 5.62 5.85
N ALA A 62 11.08 6.79 6.46
CA ALA A 62 10.00 7.51 7.13
C ALA A 62 8.90 8.03 6.18
N GLN A 63 9.18 8.17 4.88
CA GLN A 63 8.29 8.88 3.95
C GLN A 63 6.90 8.26 3.87
N GLN A 64 6.79 6.93 3.97
CA GLN A 64 5.51 6.24 3.96
C GLN A 64 4.67 6.54 5.21
N PHE A 65 5.32 6.66 6.37
CA PHE A 65 4.65 6.96 7.64
C PHE A 65 4.20 8.41 7.70
N VAL A 66 5.02 9.35 7.21
CA VAL A 66 4.65 10.77 7.09
C VAL A 66 3.40 10.94 6.20
N LYS A 67 3.38 10.27 5.04
CA LYS A 67 2.20 10.28 4.14
C LYS A 67 0.95 9.70 4.81
N ALA A 68 1.11 8.61 5.56
CA ALA A 68 0.00 8.01 6.30
C ALA A 68 -0.49 8.92 7.43
N ALA A 69 0.41 9.53 8.19
CA ALA A 69 0.07 10.47 9.26
C ALA A 69 -0.70 11.67 8.72
N TYR A 70 -0.24 12.27 7.62
CA TYR A 70 -0.94 13.36 6.94
C TYR A 70 -2.37 12.95 6.54
N LEU A 71 -2.53 11.79 5.89
CA LEU A 71 -3.84 11.27 5.50
C LEU A 71 -4.74 11.00 6.73
N LEU A 72 -4.20 10.49 7.83
CA LEU A 72 -4.97 10.27 9.07
C LEU A 72 -5.44 11.59 9.68
N HIS A 73 -4.58 12.63 9.69
CA HIS A 73 -4.93 13.96 10.18
C HIS A 73 -5.97 14.65 9.31
N GLU A 74 -5.85 14.58 7.97
CA GLU A 74 -6.88 15.07 7.04
C GLU A 74 -8.25 14.43 7.28
N ARG A 75 -8.26 13.17 7.76
CA ARG A 75 -9.48 12.43 8.10
C ARG A 75 -9.94 12.63 9.55
N GLY A 76 -9.29 13.52 10.28
CA GLY A 76 -9.70 13.98 11.61
C GLY A 76 -9.08 13.22 12.78
N ALA A 77 -8.02 12.44 12.58
CA ALA A 77 -7.27 11.86 13.68
C ALA A 77 -6.65 12.97 14.55
N TYR A 78 -6.77 12.84 15.87
CA TYR A 78 -6.25 13.81 16.83
C TYR A 78 -4.73 13.72 16.98
N LYS A 79 -4.20 12.49 17.01
CA LYS A 79 -2.77 12.16 17.04
C LYS A 79 -2.52 10.90 16.24
N ALA A 80 -1.33 10.80 15.65
CA ALA A 80 -0.83 9.60 15.00
C ALA A 80 0.44 9.13 15.71
N PHE A 81 0.54 7.83 16.00
CA PHE A 81 1.74 7.20 16.54
C PHE A 81 2.17 6.06 15.64
N VAL A 82 3.48 5.88 15.48
CA VAL A 82 4.07 4.72 14.81
C VAL A 82 4.86 3.95 15.86
N PHE A 83 4.61 2.65 15.96
CA PHE A 83 5.44 1.74 16.74
C PHE A 83 6.08 0.74 15.78
N ALA A 84 7.39 0.60 15.90
CA ALA A 84 8.15 -0.36 15.13
C ALA A 84 8.96 -1.24 16.08
N THR A 85 9.06 -2.52 15.76
CA THR A 85 9.91 -3.44 16.52
C THR A 85 11.39 -3.13 16.26
N HIS A 86 11.71 -2.78 15.01
CA HIS A 86 13.06 -2.42 14.58
C HIS A 86 13.03 -1.06 13.87
N GLY A 87 13.67 -0.05 14.46
CA GLY A 87 13.84 1.27 13.84
C GLY A 87 15.20 1.40 13.17
N LEU A 88 15.25 1.13 11.87
CA LEU A 88 16.48 1.28 11.07
C LEU A 88 16.74 2.75 10.73
N LEU A 89 15.67 3.50 10.45
CA LEU A 89 15.68 4.96 10.28
C LEU A 89 16.84 5.48 9.43
N SER A 90 17.06 4.90 8.25
CA SER A 90 18.20 5.28 7.40
C SER A 90 18.04 6.67 6.77
N ALA A 91 19.18 7.23 6.34
CA ALA A 91 19.29 8.51 5.65
C ALA A 91 18.60 9.66 6.42
N GLU A 92 17.81 10.46 5.72
CA GLU A 92 17.11 11.63 6.27
C GLU A 92 15.84 11.27 7.05
N SER A 93 15.61 9.99 7.36
CA SER A 93 14.40 9.55 8.06
C SER A 93 14.22 10.25 9.41
N PRO A 94 15.22 10.34 10.30
CA PRO A 94 15.05 11.04 11.59
C PRO A 94 14.62 12.50 11.42
N GLN A 95 15.26 13.23 10.51
CA GLN A 95 14.91 14.63 10.24
C GLN A 95 13.48 14.75 9.65
N ARG A 96 13.10 13.84 8.75
CA ARG A 96 11.74 13.79 8.20
C ARG A 96 10.67 13.54 9.25
N LEU A 97 10.96 12.78 10.30
CA LEU A 97 10.03 12.56 11.42
C LEU A 97 9.91 13.79 12.33
N GLU A 98 10.97 14.57 12.48
CA GLU A 98 10.94 15.80 13.29
C GLU A 98 10.16 16.92 12.58
N GLU A 99 10.26 16.99 11.26
CA GLU A 99 9.58 18.00 10.43
C GLU A 99 8.12 17.66 10.08
N SER A 100 7.65 16.43 10.38
CA SER A 100 6.31 15.94 9.95
C SER A 100 5.14 16.40 10.80
#